data_AF-A0A2V7Z201-F1
#
_entry.id   AF-A0A2V7Z201-F1
#
_cell.length_a   1.000
_cell.length_b   1.000
_cell.length_c   1.000
_cell.angle_alpha   90.00
_cell.angle_beta   90.00
_cell.angle_gamma   90.00
#
_symmetry.space_group_name_H-M   'P 1'
#
loop_
_entity.id
_entity.type
_entity.pdbx_description
1 polymer ?
#
loop_
_entity_poly.entity_id
_entity_poly.type
_entity_poly.pdbx_seq_one_letter_code
_entity_poly.pdbx_strand_id
1 'polypeptide(L)'
;MTFTINDGCTDGTGVYQFVVIYDANNGFVTGGGWINSQPGSYTANPSLTGKANFGFSSQYKRGTTIPVGETEFQFSVGNFNFHSASYQWLVVSGAKAQYKGYGTVNGAGNYGFLLTATDGDAQPNNAPDRMDKFRIKIWDAATNVIVYDNKIGSPEDIDLADPQTISGGSIVIHK
;
A
#
# COMPACT_ATOMS: atom_id res chain seq x y z
N MET A 1 8.20 6.89 -25.33
CA MET A 1 7.89 8.29 -25.71
C MET A 1 8.53 9.16 -24.64
N THR A 2 9.70 9.71 -24.93
CA THR A 2 10.53 10.45 -23.97
C THR A 2 10.40 11.94 -24.26
N PHE A 3 10.18 12.74 -23.21
CA PHE A 3 10.27 14.19 -23.30
C PHE A 3 11.63 14.61 -22.79
N THR A 4 12.40 15.28 -23.65
CA THR A 4 13.67 15.90 -23.29
C THR A 4 13.39 17.37 -22.97
N ILE A 5 13.69 17.80 -21.76
CA ILE A 5 13.78 19.22 -21.43
C ILE A 5 15.27 19.53 -21.32
N ASN A 6 15.79 20.35 -22.23
CA ASN A 6 17.17 20.83 -22.20
C ASN A 6 17.17 22.23 -21.60
N ASP A 7 17.29 22.30 -20.28
CA ASP A 7 17.71 23.50 -19.54
C ASP A 7 19.18 23.26 -19.18
N GLY A 8 20.06 24.17 -19.56
CA GLY A 8 21.52 24.04 -19.51
C GLY A 8 22.14 24.02 -18.11
N CYS A 9 21.65 23.18 -17.22
CA CYS A 9 22.24 22.89 -15.92
C CYS A 9 22.36 21.37 -15.77
N THR A 10 23.61 20.90 -15.69
CA THR A 10 24.07 19.53 -15.36
C THR A 10 22.99 18.54 -14.91
N ASP A 11 22.88 17.41 -15.61
CA ASP A 11 22.06 16.24 -15.28
C ASP A 11 22.17 15.88 -13.79
N GLY A 12 21.26 16.43 -12.99
CA GLY A 12 21.06 16.04 -11.61
C GLY A 12 20.11 14.85 -11.60
N THR A 13 20.60 13.66 -11.29
CA THR A 13 19.73 12.57 -10.84
C THR A 13 18.99 13.02 -9.59
N GLY A 14 17.73 13.42 -9.76
CA GLY A 14 16.85 13.76 -8.65
C GLY A 14 16.56 12.50 -7.84
N VAL A 15 17.11 12.43 -6.63
CA VAL A 15 16.62 11.48 -5.64
C VAL A 15 15.22 11.96 -5.26
N TYR A 16 14.18 11.21 -5.62
CA TYR A 16 12.82 11.49 -5.15
C TYR A 16 12.80 11.29 -3.64
N GLN A 17 12.93 12.39 -2.90
CA GLN A 17 12.81 12.40 -1.45
C GLN A 17 11.34 12.65 -1.14
N PHE A 18 10.62 11.61 -0.70
CA PHE A 18 9.25 11.76 -0.22
C PHE A 18 9.26 12.70 0.99
N VAL A 19 8.71 13.91 0.82
CA VAL A 19 8.41 14.79 1.95
C VAL A 19 7.14 14.25 2.59
N VAL A 20 7.30 13.50 3.67
CA VAL A 20 6.17 13.05 4.49
C VAL A 20 5.74 14.23 5.35
N ILE A 21 4.65 14.90 4.96
CA ILE A 21 4.06 15.97 5.76
C ILE A 21 3.23 15.33 6.87
N TYR A 22 3.72 15.48 8.11
CA TYR A 22 3.09 15.03 9.35
C TYR A 22 1.97 15.99 9.78
N ASP A 23 0.80 15.45 10.09
CA ASP A 23 -0.22 16.14 10.87
C ASP A 23 -0.94 15.11 11.75
N ALA A 24 -0.77 15.26 13.07
CA ALA A 24 -1.33 14.37 14.08
C ALA A 24 -2.87 14.40 14.19
N ASN A 25 -3.53 15.30 13.46
CA ASN A 25 -4.98 15.39 13.37
C ASN A 25 -5.54 14.92 12.00
N ASN A 26 -4.69 14.52 11.04
CA ASN A 26 -5.09 14.29 9.63
C ASN A 26 -5.65 12.90 9.32
N GLY A 27 -6.45 12.35 10.22
CA GLY A 27 -7.26 11.19 9.90
C GLY A 27 -6.58 9.83 10.02
N PHE A 28 -7.38 8.78 9.82
CA PHE A 28 -6.97 7.39 9.90
C PHE A 28 -7.68 6.58 8.83
N VAL A 29 -7.12 5.41 8.51
CA VAL A 29 -7.71 4.52 7.51
C VAL A 29 -8.06 3.18 8.12
N THR A 30 -9.24 2.68 7.78
CA THR A 30 -9.69 1.34 8.10
C THR A 30 -10.17 0.67 6.83
N GLY A 31 -9.93 -0.63 6.68
CA GLY A 31 -10.47 -1.35 5.56
C GLY A 31 -10.44 -2.85 5.78
N GLY A 32 -11.33 -3.54 5.09
CA GLY A 32 -11.39 -4.99 5.12
C GLY A 32 -12.11 -5.50 3.90
N GLY A 33 -11.65 -6.62 3.37
CA GLY A 33 -12.19 -7.13 2.12
C GLY A 33 -11.30 -8.16 1.48
N TRP A 34 -11.44 -8.25 0.16
CA TRP A 34 -10.64 -9.17 -0.64
C TRP A 34 -10.43 -8.67 -2.06
N ILE A 35 -9.34 -9.14 -2.64
CA ILE A 35 -8.98 -8.98 -4.05
C ILE A 35 -8.84 -10.35 -4.70
N ASN A 36 -8.92 -10.39 -6.03
CA ASN A 36 -8.41 -11.52 -6.78
C ASN A 36 -6.93 -11.29 -7.10
N SER A 37 -6.05 -12.02 -6.42
CA SER A 37 -4.62 -12.07 -6.73
C SER A 37 -4.41 -12.55 -8.16
N GLN A 38 -3.64 -11.77 -8.91
CA GLN A 38 -3.36 -11.99 -10.34
C GLN A 38 -2.04 -12.75 -10.53
N PRO A 39 -1.81 -13.36 -11.70
CA PRO A 39 -0.52 -13.99 -12.01
C PRO A 39 0.63 -13.02 -11.79
N GLY A 40 1.73 -13.53 -11.22
CA GLY A 40 2.92 -12.74 -10.88
C GLY A 40 2.85 -12.01 -9.55
N SER A 41 1.67 -11.91 -8.90
CA SER A 41 1.55 -11.20 -7.61
C SER A 41 2.35 -11.88 -6.51
N TYR A 42 2.37 -13.21 -6.48
CA TYR A 42 3.17 -14.01 -5.54
C TYR A 42 4.43 -14.53 -6.26
N THR A 43 5.60 -14.01 -5.88
CA THR A 43 6.82 -14.20 -6.68
C THR A 43 7.41 -15.59 -6.57
N ALA A 44 7.20 -16.29 -5.46
CA ALA A 44 7.67 -17.68 -5.28
C ALA A 44 6.91 -18.68 -6.16
N ASN A 45 5.66 -18.38 -6.55
CA ASN A 45 4.93 -19.16 -7.54
C ASN A 45 4.01 -18.24 -8.38
N PRO A 46 4.55 -17.67 -9.48
CA PRO A 46 3.85 -16.67 -10.29
C PRO A 46 2.57 -17.16 -10.96
N SER A 47 2.34 -18.47 -11.11
CA SER A 47 1.11 -18.98 -11.71
C SER A 47 -0.07 -19.02 -10.73
N LEU A 48 0.17 -18.88 -9.43
CA LEU A 48 -0.92 -18.90 -8.44
C LEU A 48 -1.76 -17.63 -8.54
N THR A 49 -3.07 -17.85 -8.55
CA THR A 49 -4.09 -16.81 -8.56
C THR A 49 -5.18 -17.16 -7.56
N GLY A 50 -6.07 -16.22 -7.30
CA GLY A 50 -7.28 -16.47 -6.54
C GLY A 50 -7.50 -15.45 -5.43
N LYS A 51 -8.50 -15.72 -4.60
CA LYS A 51 -8.93 -14.81 -3.55
C LYS A 51 -7.82 -14.59 -2.51
N ALA A 52 -7.49 -13.33 -2.25
CA ALA A 52 -6.67 -12.91 -1.12
C ALA A 52 -7.47 -11.94 -0.25
N ASN A 53 -7.51 -12.20 1.05
CA ASN A 53 -8.23 -11.39 2.02
C ASN A 53 -7.28 -10.38 2.66
N PHE A 54 -7.81 -9.22 3.02
CA PHE A 54 -7.07 -8.20 3.76
C PHE A 54 -7.96 -7.61 4.86
N GLY A 55 -7.30 -7.15 5.92
CA GLY A 55 -7.92 -6.37 6.98
C GLY A 55 -6.88 -5.42 7.55
N PHE A 56 -7.23 -4.15 7.73
CA PHE A 56 -6.29 -3.19 8.27
C PHE A 56 -6.94 -2.01 8.99
N SER A 57 -6.17 -1.45 9.91
CA SER A 57 -6.37 -0.14 10.51
C SER A 57 -5.01 0.53 10.67
N SER A 58 -4.92 1.83 10.43
CA SER A 58 -3.69 2.60 10.66
C SER A 58 -4.04 4.02 11.03
N GLN A 59 -3.55 4.47 12.18
CA GLN A 59 -3.84 5.78 12.75
C GLN A 59 -2.63 6.37 13.48
N TYR A 60 -2.49 7.69 13.46
CA TYR A 60 -1.69 8.37 14.46
C TYR A 60 -2.48 8.52 15.75
N LYS A 61 -1.88 8.14 16.88
CA LYS A 61 -2.42 8.51 18.20
C LYS A 61 -1.93 9.91 18.56
N ARG A 62 -2.72 10.65 19.33
CA ARG A 62 -2.37 12.00 19.78
C ARG A 62 -1.00 11.99 20.48
N GLY A 63 -0.08 12.83 20.00
CA GLY A 63 1.27 12.94 20.53
C GLY A 63 2.26 11.87 20.05
N THR A 64 1.88 11.04 19.06
CA THR A 64 2.77 10.05 18.44
C THR A 64 3.25 10.52 17.07
N THR A 65 4.50 10.20 16.74
CA THR A 65 5.10 10.45 15.41
C THR A 65 5.15 9.19 14.56
N ILE A 66 4.78 8.04 15.13
CA ILE A 66 4.73 6.73 14.48
C ILE A 66 3.27 6.24 14.55
N PRO A 67 2.69 5.76 13.44
CA PRO A 67 1.32 5.25 13.48
C PRO A 67 1.24 3.97 14.30
N VAL A 68 0.04 3.66 14.75
CA VAL A 68 -0.32 2.36 15.31
C VAL A 68 -1.46 1.79 14.50
N GLY A 69 -1.54 0.47 14.45
CA GLY A 69 -2.49 -0.18 13.60
C GLY A 69 -2.37 -1.68 13.64
N GLU A 70 -3.19 -2.29 12.79
CA GLU A 70 -3.20 -3.72 12.50
C GLU A 70 -3.24 -3.88 10.99
N THR A 71 -2.50 -4.83 10.42
CA THR A 71 -2.55 -5.12 8.99
C THR A 71 -2.33 -6.60 8.79
N GLU A 72 -3.37 -7.26 8.32
CA GLU A 72 -3.40 -8.68 7.99
C GLU A 72 -3.64 -8.84 6.50
N PHE A 73 -2.87 -9.71 5.86
CA PHE A 73 -3.06 -10.09 4.46
C PHE A 73 -2.89 -11.59 4.28
N GLN A 74 -3.92 -12.25 3.75
CA GLN A 74 -3.93 -13.70 3.60
C GLN A 74 -4.23 -14.12 2.16
N PHE A 75 -3.25 -14.78 1.53
CA PHE A 75 -3.39 -15.47 0.27
C PHE A 75 -3.23 -16.98 0.48
N SER A 76 -4.34 -17.63 0.85
CA SER A 76 -4.34 -19.04 1.29
C SER A 76 -3.86 -20.01 0.23
N VAL A 77 -4.11 -19.74 -1.06
CA VAL A 77 -3.66 -20.59 -2.18
C VAL A 77 -2.13 -20.67 -2.24
N GLY A 78 -1.43 -19.61 -1.84
CA GLY A 78 0.04 -19.58 -1.75
C GLY A 78 0.60 -19.94 -0.38
N ASN A 79 -0.22 -20.35 0.59
CA ASN A 79 0.14 -20.46 2.01
C ASN A 79 0.90 -19.21 2.51
N PHE A 80 0.38 -18.04 2.15
CA PHE A 80 0.99 -16.76 2.45
C PHE A 80 0.10 -15.99 3.40
N ASN A 81 0.53 -15.86 4.64
CA ASN A 81 -0.07 -14.96 5.62
C ASN A 81 0.96 -13.89 5.99
N PHE A 82 0.63 -12.62 5.81
CA PHE A 82 1.38 -11.49 6.33
C PHE A 82 0.63 -10.83 7.49
N HIS A 83 1.38 -10.52 8.54
CA HIS A 83 0.91 -9.80 9.73
C HIS A 83 1.88 -8.66 10.07
N SER A 84 1.37 -7.44 10.25
CA SER A 84 2.20 -6.30 10.65
C SER A 84 2.70 -6.44 12.09
N ALA A 85 3.86 -5.85 12.35
CA ALA A 85 4.48 -5.80 13.68
C ALA A 85 4.85 -4.38 14.09
N SER A 86 5.17 -3.52 13.13
CA SER A 86 5.49 -2.11 13.39
C SER A 86 5.18 -1.26 12.17
N TYR A 87 5.03 0.05 12.40
CA TYR A 87 4.74 1.04 11.37
C TYR A 87 5.85 2.09 11.35
N GLN A 88 6.05 2.72 10.20
CA GLN A 88 7.03 3.78 10.03
C GLN A 88 6.33 5.12 9.85
N TRP A 89 5.35 5.19 8.96
CA TRP A 89 4.62 6.40 8.63
C TRP A 89 3.27 6.06 8.00
N LEU A 90 2.38 7.05 8.03
CA LEU A 90 1.09 7.06 7.35
C LEU A 90 0.94 8.43 6.69
N VAL A 91 0.47 8.44 5.44
CA VAL A 91 0.07 9.63 4.70
C VAL A 91 -1.40 9.45 4.33
N VAL A 92 -2.22 10.44 4.67
CA VAL A 92 -3.61 10.54 4.23
C VAL A 92 -3.74 11.78 3.37
N SER A 93 -4.23 11.62 2.15
CA SER A 93 -4.42 12.70 1.18
C SER A 93 -5.76 12.54 0.49
N GLY A 94 -6.74 13.36 0.89
CA GLY A 94 -8.09 13.33 0.35
C GLY A 94 -8.76 11.96 0.57
N ALA A 95 -8.94 11.23 -0.52
CA ALA A 95 -9.56 9.90 -0.56
C ALA A 95 -8.52 8.76 -0.68
N LYS A 96 -7.24 9.06 -0.46
CA LYS A 96 -6.15 8.08 -0.50
C LYS A 96 -5.43 8.03 0.84
N ALA A 97 -4.99 6.84 1.20
CA ALA A 97 -4.07 6.62 2.32
C ALA A 97 -2.94 5.71 1.86
N GLN A 98 -1.73 6.00 2.31
CA GLN A 98 -0.58 5.14 2.12
C GLN A 98 0.19 5.02 3.41
N TYR A 99 0.62 3.82 3.78
CA TYR A 99 1.48 3.64 4.95
C TYR A 99 2.47 2.51 4.74
N LYS A 100 3.54 2.58 5.51
CA LYS A 100 4.66 1.66 5.45
C LYS A 100 5.00 1.14 6.84
N GLY A 101 5.50 -0.09 6.89
CA GLY A 101 5.92 -0.70 8.14
C GLY A 101 6.70 -1.99 7.91
N TYR A 102 6.81 -2.76 8.98
CA TYR A 102 7.38 -4.10 8.98
C TYR A 102 6.42 -5.11 9.59
N GLY A 103 6.59 -6.36 9.21
CA GLY A 103 5.80 -7.48 9.71
C GLY A 103 6.48 -8.82 9.45
N THR A 104 5.71 -9.87 9.63
CA THR A 104 6.16 -11.25 9.45
C THR A 104 5.35 -11.93 8.35
N VAL A 105 5.93 -12.92 7.70
CA VAL A 105 5.21 -13.85 6.84
C VAL A 105 5.17 -15.21 7.53
N ASN A 106 3.97 -15.76 7.69
CA ASN A 106 3.71 -17.03 8.38
C ASN A 106 4.33 -17.07 9.79
N GLY A 107 4.31 -15.94 10.51
CA GLY A 107 4.82 -15.80 11.87
C GLY A 107 6.34 -15.73 11.99
N ALA A 108 7.08 -15.61 10.88
CA ALA A 108 8.53 -15.55 10.88
C ALA A 108 9.09 -14.46 9.93
N GLY A 109 10.39 -14.20 10.08
CA GLY A 109 11.13 -13.25 9.25
C GLY A 109 10.86 -11.78 9.55
N ASN A 110 11.46 -10.91 8.76
CA ASN A 110 11.25 -9.46 8.82
C ASN A 110 10.97 -8.98 7.40
N TYR A 111 9.73 -8.57 7.16
CA TYR A 111 9.26 -8.15 5.86
C TYR A 111 8.83 -6.70 5.92
N GLY A 112 9.36 -5.89 5.01
CA GLY A 112 8.82 -4.56 4.80
C GLY A 112 7.50 -4.66 4.04
N PHE A 113 6.58 -3.75 4.31
CA PHE A 113 5.35 -3.64 3.54
C PHE A 113 5.02 -2.18 3.24
N LEU A 114 4.36 -1.96 2.11
CA LEU A 114 3.78 -0.69 1.69
C LEU A 114 2.33 -0.97 1.27
N LEU A 115 1.39 -0.27 1.90
CA LEU A 115 -0.03 -0.40 1.62
C LEU A 115 -0.55 0.93 1.09
N THR A 116 -1.26 0.88 -0.04
CA THR A 116 -1.99 2.01 -0.61
C THR A 116 -3.47 1.66 -0.67
N ALA A 117 -4.31 2.55 -0.14
CA ALA A 117 -5.74 2.41 -0.10
C ALA A 117 -6.41 3.63 -0.72
N THR A 118 -7.52 3.41 -1.43
CA THR A 118 -8.43 4.46 -1.89
C THR A 118 -9.81 4.17 -1.36
N ASP A 119 -10.40 5.17 -0.71
CA ASP A 119 -11.80 5.20 -0.32
C ASP A 119 -12.60 5.77 -1.50
N GLY A 120 -13.37 4.91 -2.15
CA GLY A 120 -14.19 5.24 -3.31
C GLY A 120 -15.29 6.25 -2.99
N ASP A 121 -15.83 6.21 -1.77
CA ASP A 121 -16.92 7.07 -1.34
C ASP A 121 -16.45 8.47 -0.97
N ALA A 122 -15.24 8.60 -0.44
CA ALA A 122 -14.58 9.87 -0.18
C ALA A 122 -14.13 10.61 -1.46
N GLN A 123 -14.20 9.96 -2.63
CA GLN A 123 -13.88 10.60 -3.90
C GLN A 123 -14.98 11.60 -4.33
N PRO A 124 -14.62 12.67 -5.07
CA PRO A 124 -15.59 13.59 -5.65
C PRO A 124 -16.68 12.88 -6.46
N ASN A 125 -17.91 13.38 -6.42
CA ASN A 125 -19.05 12.77 -7.12
C ASN A 125 -18.87 12.63 -8.65
N ASN A 126 -18.00 13.45 -9.23
CA ASN A 126 -17.65 13.44 -10.65
C ASN A 126 -16.38 12.63 -10.96
N ALA A 127 -15.80 11.92 -9.98
CA ALA A 127 -14.66 11.07 -10.20
C ALA A 127 -15.03 9.93 -11.17
N PRO A 128 -14.14 9.58 -12.12
CA PRO A 128 -14.42 8.58 -13.14
C PRO A 128 -14.55 7.17 -12.55
N ASP A 129 -13.98 6.94 -11.37
CA ASP A 129 -14.00 5.68 -10.65
C ASP A 129 -14.13 5.96 -9.14
N ARG A 130 -15.25 5.53 -8.56
CA ARG A 130 -15.61 5.68 -7.15
C ARG A 130 -15.58 4.33 -6.41
N MET A 131 -14.75 3.39 -6.88
CA MET A 131 -14.56 2.11 -6.22
C MET A 131 -13.43 2.15 -5.21
N ASP A 132 -13.57 1.37 -4.14
CA ASP A 132 -12.50 1.13 -3.19
C ASP A 132 -11.36 0.35 -3.85
N LYS A 133 -10.13 0.78 -3.57
CA LYS A 133 -8.93 0.18 -4.15
C LYS A 133 -7.88 -0.12 -3.10
N PHE A 134 -7.19 -1.22 -3.31
CA PHE A 134 -6.19 -1.76 -2.42
C PHE A 134 -4.94 -2.18 -3.18
N ARG A 135 -3.79 -1.78 -2.67
CA ARG A 135 -2.49 -2.36 -3.02
C ARG A 135 -1.73 -2.70 -1.76
N ILE A 136 -1.11 -3.87 -1.76
CA ILE A 136 -0.09 -4.23 -0.80
C ILE A 136 1.13 -4.78 -1.53
N LYS A 137 2.28 -4.20 -1.20
CA LYS A 137 3.61 -4.68 -1.60
C LYS A 137 4.33 -5.15 -0.36
N ILE A 138 4.90 -6.35 -0.40
CA ILE A 138 5.64 -6.98 0.70
C ILE A 138 6.98 -7.48 0.14
N TRP A 139 8.07 -7.18 0.84
CA TRP A 139 9.41 -7.59 0.47
C TRP A 139 10.19 -8.07 1.69
N ASP A 140 11.13 -8.98 1.46
CA ASP A 140 12.10 -9.37 2.49
C ASP A 140 13.02 -8.17 2.80
N ALA A 141 13.05 -7.75 4.06
CA ALA A 141 13.74 -6.52 4.45
C ALA A 141 15.28 -6.63 4.41
N ALA A 142 15.83 -7.85 4.42
CA ALA A 142 17.26 -8.07 4.36
C ALA A 142 17.78 -8.05 2.93
N THR A 143 16.98 -8.55 1.99
CA THR A 143 17.38 -8.73 0.58
C THR A 143 16.72 -7.72 -0.37
N ASN A 144 15.70 -6.99 0.08
CA ASN A 144 14.82 -6.15 -0.73
C ASN A 144 14.12 -6.90 -1.87
N VAL A 145 14.03 -8.24 -1.79
CA VAL A 145 13.32 -9.05 -2.77
C VAL A 145 11.82 -9.00 -2.48
N ILE A 146 11.04 -8.63 -3.50
CA ILE A 146 9.57 -8.62 -3.43
C ILE A 146 9.08 -10.06 -3.32
N VAL A 147 8.27 -10.34 -2.29
CA VAL A 147 7.63 -11.64 -2.08
C VAL A 147 6.16 -11.63 -2.49
N TYR A 148 5.50 -10.47 -2.38
CA TYR A 148 4.14 -10.28 -2.84
C TYR A 148 3.89 -8.82 -3.28
N ASP A 149 3.27 -8.60 -4.43
CA ASP A 149 2.73 -7.30 -4.85
C ASP A 149 1.53 -7.52 -5.78
N ASN A 150 0.33 -7.13 -5.38
CA ASN A 150 -0.86 -7.28 -6.25
C ASN A 150 -0.89 -6.28 -7.43
N LYS A 151 0.08 -5.38 -7.50
CA LYS A 151 0.34 -4.46 -8.61
C LYS A 151 1.84 -4.40 -8.91
N ILE A 152 2.42 -5.59 -9.13
CA ILE A 152 3.85 -5.73 -9.43
C ILE A 152 4.27 -4.85 -10.61
N GLY A 153 5.38 -4.11 -10.44
CA GLY A 153 5.91 -3.18 -11.44
C GLY A 153 5.27 -1.79 -11.46
N SER A 154 4.16 -1.57 -10.73
CA SER A 154 3.58 -0.22 -10.61
C SER A 154 4.43 0.68 -9.69
N PRO A 155 4.50 2.00 -9.94
CA PRO A 155 5.20 2.97 -9.08
C PRO A 155 4.75 2.92 -7.62
N GLU A 156 5.59 3.31 -6.66
CA GLU A 156 5.20 3.37 -5.24
C GLU A 156 4.52 4.68 -4.84
N ASP A 157 4.63 5.71 -5.67
CA ASP A 157 4.03 7.03 -5.43
C ASP A 157 2.50 6.92 -5.26
N ILE A 158 1.94 7.52 -4.20
CA ILE A 158 0.51 7.41 -3.86
C ILE A 158 -0.43 7.86 -5.00
N ASP A 159 0.03 8.75 -5.88
CA ASP A 159 -0.75 9.23 -7.01
C ASP A 159 -0.64 8.36 -8.26
N LEU A 160 0.44 7.56 -8.36
CA LEU A 160 0.72 6.70 -9.51
C LEU A 160 0.66 5.19 -9.18
N ALA A 161 0.39 4.82 -7.93
CA ALA A 161 0.47 3.44 -7.45
C ALA A 161 -0.56 2.48 -8.06
N ASP A 162 -1.58 3.01 -8.74
CA ASP A 162 -2.67 2.29 -9.41
C ASP A 162 -3.18 1.08 -8.60
N PRO A 163 -3.73 1.29 -7.39
CA PRO A 163 -4.19 0.20 -6.55
C PRO A 163 -5.30 -0.62 -7.23
N GLN A 164 -5.39 -1.90 -6.88
CA GLN A 164 -6.37 -2.81 -7.47
C GLN A 164 -7.75 -2.58 -6.86
N THR A 165 -8.78 -2.49 -7.68
CA THR A 165 -10.17 -2.48 -7.22
C THR A 165 -10.49 -3.72 -6.37
N ILE A 166 -11.04 -3.50 -5.18
CA ILE A 166 -11.43 -4.59 -4.29
C ILE A 166 -12.63 -5.32 -4.88
N SER A 167 -12.67 -6.64 -4.73
CA SER A 167 -13.76 -7.47 -5.26
C SER A 167 -14.91 -7.64 -4.25
N GLY A 168 -14.68 -7.25 -2.99
CA GLY A 168 -15.70 -7.07 -1.98
C GLY A 168 -15.09 -6.61 -0.66
N GLY A 169 -15.91 -6.00 0.20
CA GLY A 169 -15.48 -5.33 1.42
C GLY A 169 -15.69 -3.82 1.35
N SER A 170 -14.97 -3.09 2.19
CA SER A 170 -15.00 -1.62 2.23
C SER A 170 -13.69 -1.05 2.75
N ILE A 171 -13.32 0.12 2.27
CA ILE A 171 -12.22 0.96 2.75
C ILE A 171 -12.81 2.32 3.11
N VAL A 172 -12.47 2.82 4.30
CA VAL A 172 -12.95 4.09 4.81
C VAL A 172 -11.77 4.92 5.30
N ILE A 173 -11.67 6.15 4.79
CA ILE A 173 -10.75 7.17 5.28
C ILE A 173 -11.53 8.14 6.18
N HIS A 174 -11.11 8.20 7.43
CA HIS A 174 -11.69 9.05 8.45
C HIS A 174 -10.84 10.31 8.58
N LYS A 175 -11.47 11.47 8.76
CA LYS A 175 -10.82 12.78 8.95
C LYS A 175 -11.12 13.33 10.32
#